data_AF-A0A9D4CKQ8-F1
#
_entry.id   AF-A0A9D4CKQ8-F1
#
_cell.length_a   1.000
_cell.length_b   1.000
_cell.length_c   1.000
_cell.angle_alpha   90.00
_cell.angle_beta   90.00
_cell.angle_gamma   90.00
#
_symmetry.space_group_name_H-M   'P 1'
#
loop_
_entity.id
_entity.type
_entity.pdbx_description
1 polymer ?
#
loop_
_entity_poly.entity_id
_entity_poly.type
_entity_poly.pdbx_seq_one_letter_code
_entity_poly.pdbx_strand_id
1 'polypeptide(L)' 'MTPDAESQCQLEAIRPKSIISTRTTTTIGTWNIRTMYETGKTAQVATEMRKFNITILRISE' A
#
# COMPACT_ATOMS: atom_id res chain seq x y z
N MET A 1 -4.85 32.08 35.58
CA MET A 1 -4.59 30.65 35.77
C MET A 1 -5.27 29.93 34.62
N THR A 2 -4.57 29.81 33.50
CA THR A 2 -5.07 29.17 32.29
C THR A 2 -4.80 27.67 32.43
N PRO A 3 -5.79 26.77 32.28
CA PRO A 3 -5.47 25.37 32.08
C PRO A 3 -5.08 25.21 30.61
N ASP A 4 -3.81 24.86 30.41
CA ASP A 4 -3.25 24.38 29.15
C ASP A 4 -4.05 23.14 28.75
N ALA A 5 -5.04 23.33 27.87
CA ALA A 5 -5.85 22.25 27.35
C ALA A 5 -4.97 21.50 26.34
N GLU A 6 -4.38 20.42 26.83
CA GLU A 6 -3.61 19.46 26.04
C GLU A 6 -4.32 19.20 24.72
N SER A 7 -3.69 19.65 23.63
CA SER A 7 -4.11 19.35 22.28
C SER A 7 -3.87 17.87 22.05
N GLN A 8 -4.86 17.06 22.43
CA GLN A 8 -5.04 15.73 21.91
C GLN A 8 -5.41 15.91 20.43
N CYS A 9 -4.38 16.09 19.60
CA CYS A 9 -4.44 15.77 18.19
C CYS A 9 -4.78 14.29 18.12
N GLN A 10 -6.07 13.98 18.23
CA GLN A 10 -6.60 12.70 17.81
C GLN A 10 -6.23 12.62 16.33
N LEU A 11 -5.07 12.03 16.05
CA LEU A 11 -4.82 11.37 14.78
C LEU A 11 -5.95 10.35 14.70
N GLU A 12 -7.06 10.75 14.10
CA GLU A 12 -8.13 9.86 13.69
C GLU A 12 -7.43 8.64 13.10
N ALA A 13 -7.45 7.53 13.85
CA ALA A 13 -6.79 6.32 13.43
C ALA A 13 -7.33 6.03 12.04
N ILE A 14 -6.49 6.17 11.02
CA ILE A 14 -6.84 5.89 9.63
C ILE A 14 -7.46 4.50 9.67
N ARG A 15 -8.79 4.42 9.56
CA ARG A 15 -9.49 3.14 9.70
C ARG A 15 -8.77 2.18 8.77
N PRO A 16 -8.36 1.00 9.22
CA PRO A 16 -7.63 0.07 8.37
C PRO A 16 -8.50 -0.16 7.14
N LYS A 17 -8.07 0.39 6.00
CA LYS A 17 -8.78 0.25 4.74
C LYS A 17 -8.73 -1.22 4.41
N SER A 18 -9.88 -1.89 4.51
CA SER A 18 -9.96 -3.31 4.23
C SER A 18 -9.53 -3.56 2.79
N ILE A 19 -8.33 -4.13 2.62
CA ILE A 19 -7.73 -4.45 1.31
C ILE A 19 -8.46 -5.65 0.68
N ILE A 20 -9.00 -6.52 1.53
CA ILE A 20 -9.73 -7.72 1.16
C ILE A 20 -11.11 -7.62 1.78
N SER A 21 -12.14 -7.43 0.95
CA SER A 21 -13.53 -7.34 1.37
C SER A 21 -14.35 -8.35 0.59
N THR A 22 -15.35 -8.95 1.23
CA THR A 22 -16.28 -9.89 0.57
C THR A 22 -17.06 -9.27 -0.60
N ARG A 23 -17.14 -7.93 -0.66
CA ARG A 23 -17.80 -7.20 -1.75
C ARG A 23 -16.84 -6.62 -2.79
N THR A 24 -15.53 -6.80 -2.62
CA THR A 24 -14.52 -6.17 -3.48
C THR A 24 -13.61 -7.22 -4.08
N THR A 25 -13.50 -7.24 -5.41
CA THR A 25 -12.58 -8.14 -6.12
C THR A 25 -11.14 -7.67 -5.89
N THR A 26 -10.36 -8.43 -5.12
CA THR A 26 -8.94 -8.18 -4.89
C THR A 26 -8.11 -8.89 -5.96
N THR A 27 -7.47 -8.14 -6.85
CA THR A 27 -6.52 -8.69 -7.83
C THR A 27 -5.16 -8.89 -7.18
N ILE A 28 -4.68 -10.13 -7.16
CA ILE A 28 -3.38 -10.52 -6.59
C ILE A 28 -2.44 -10.91 -7.72
N GLY A 29 -1.28 -10.27 -7.79
CA GLY A 29 -0.21 -10.59 -8.72
C GLY A 29 1.00 -11.22 -8.00
N THR A 30 1.80 -11.96 -8.75
CA THR A 30 3.14 -12.41 -8.32
C THR A 30 4.19 -11.80 -9.22
N TRP A 31 5.31 -11.36 -8.65
CA TRP A 31 6.43 -10.79 -9.40
C TRP A 31 7.74 -11.39 -8.91
N ASN A 32 8.58 -11.83 -9.84
CA ASN A 32 9.92 -12.34 -9.54
C ASN A 32 10.97 -11.21 -9.65
N ILE A 33 11.83 -11.04 -8.64
CA ILE A 33 12.86 -9.97 -8.61
C ILE A 33 14.22 -10.34 -9.20
N ARG A 34 14.46 -11.55 -9.71
CA ARG A 34 15.74 -11.92 -10.37
C ARG A 34 16.14 -10.97 -11.50
N THR A 35 15.19 -10.27 -12.10
CA THR A 35 15.42 -9.28 -13.17
C THR A 35 15.42 -7.83 -12.68
N MET A 36 15.25 -7.60 -11.37
CA MET A 36 15.00 -6.30 -10.75
C MET A 36 16.20 -5.73 -9.95
N TYR A 37 17.39 -6.29 -10.13
CA TYR A 37 18.63 -5.88 -9.44
C TYR A 37 19.14 -4.46 -9.77
N GLU A 38 18.51 -3.76 -10.72
CA GLU A 38 18.92 -2.40 -11.12
C GLU A 38 18.08 -1.33 -10.41
N THR A 39 18.77 -0.39 -9.78
CA THR A 39 18.18 0.78 -9.12
C THR A 39 17.36 1.59 -10.12
N GLY A 40 16.03 1.60 -9.97
CA GLY A 40 15.09 2.32 -10.86
C GLY A 40 13.81 1.56 -11.21
N LYS A 41 13.77 0.24 -11.05
CA LYS A 41 12.62 -0.59 -11.45
C LYS A 41 11.44 -0.58 -10.48
N THR A 42 11.58 -0.04 -9.27
CA THR A 42 10.45 0.17 -8.34
C THR A 42 9.35 1.06 -8.94
N ALA A 43 9.74 2.08 -9.72
CA ALA A 43 8.79 2.92 -10.44
C ALA A 43 8.06 2.14 -11.56
N GLN A 44 8.74 1.17 -12.17
CA GLN A 44 8.19 0.28 -13.17
C GLN A 44 7.15 -0.66 -12.54
N VAL A 45 7.46 -1.25 -11.38
CA VAL A 45 6.51 -2.07 -10.60
C VAL A 45 5.27 -1.26 -10.22
N ALA A 46 5.45 -0.03 -9.73
CA ALA A 46 4.31 0.85 -9.41
C ALA A 46 3.46 1.21 -10.64
N THR A 47 4.08 1.31 -11.82
CA THR A 47 3.38 1.54 -13.09
C THR A 47 2.59 0.31 -13.52
N GLU A 48 3.18 -0.88 -13.41
CA GLU A 48 2.51 -2.14 -13.75
C GLU A 48 1.37 -2.47 -12.78
N MET A 49 1.54 -2.22 -11.48
CA MET A 49 0.45 -2.36 -10.51
C MET A 49 -0.74 -1.47 -10.86
N ARG A 50 -0.50 -0.24 -11.33
CA ARG A 50 -1.57 0.66 -11.82
C ARG A 50 -2.18 0.16 -13.13
N LYS A 51 -1.36 -0.27 -14.09
CA LYS A 51 -1.80 -0.75 -15.41
C LYS A 51 -2.68 -1.99 -15.32
N PHE A 52 -2.34 -2.93 -14.46
CA PHE A 52 -3.08 -4.18 -14.26
C PHE A 52 -4.09 -4.12 -13.10
N ASN A 53 -4.26 -2.95 -12.46
CA ASN A 53 -5.14 -2.78 -11.29
C ASN A 53 -4.86 -3.82 -10.18
N ILE A 54 -3.58 -4.15 -9.98
CA ILE A 54 -3.15 -5.11 -8.96
C ILE A 54 -3.26 -4.45 -7.60
N THR A 55 -4.05 -5.05 -6.73
CA THR A 55 -4.27 -4.56 -5.36
C THR A 55 -3.20 -5.08 -4.41
N ILE A 56 -2.75 -6.33 -4.60
CA ILE A 56 -1.72 -6.96 -3.79
C ILE A 56 -0.68 -7.60 -4.72
N LEU A 57 0.59 -7.24 -4.55
CA LEU A 57 1.69 -7.82 -5.31
C LEU A 57 2.58 -8.62 -4.37
N ARG A 58 2.71 -9.92 -4.62
CA ARG A 58 3.67 -10.77 -3.93
C ARG A 58 4.99 -10.73 -4.69
N ILE A 59 6.05 -10.37 -3.98
CA ILE A 59 7.41 -10.36 -4.52
C ILE A 59 8.13 -11.65 -4.09
N SER A 60 8.82 -12.31 -5.04
CA SER A 60 9.67 -13.48 -4.79
C SER A 60 11.01 -13.30 -5.51
N GLU A 61 12.12 -13.74 -4.93
CA GLU A 61 13.43 -13.83 -5.59
C GLU A 61 13.64 -15.17 -6.29
#